data_AF-A0A7X4FQ04-F1
#
_entry.id   AF-A0A7X4FQ04-F1
#
_cell.length_a   1.000
_cell.length_b   1.000
_cell.length_c   1.000
_cell.angle_alpha   90.00
_cell.angle_beta   90.00
_cell.angle_gamma   90.00
#
_symmetry.space_group_name_H-M   'P 1'
#
loop_
_entity.id
_entity.type
_entity.pdbx_description
1 polymer ?
#
loop_
_entity_poly.entity_id
_entity_poly.type
_entity_poly.pdbx_seq_one_letter_code
_entity_poly.pdbx_strand_id
1 'polypeptide(L)'
;MHLEPEVTPRVRHFVKEVADTLVHDGDLVGLISNGPGGKAVDLTYDLGHVKSAVDGIVGTGMTPRDLIENTQEGPDGPGELRWRAHRAFMAVNGVLEGLAGIQDRRKVIIYISTGYDLNPFALQRLVRTSMRDELLRERPLDLAGGGAGTDPRILMSPLNRVERQGVVFADSELISELAELSDTATRANTTLYTMDPRGLISSPDIDYNVPIEAWREYMMAARSSLRTLAELTGGISIVNTNNFSELLQQIDAETSDYYVVGYYTSNPDPTHRRRALR
;
A
#
# COMPACT_ATOMS: atom_id res chain seq x y z
N MET A 1 -5.04 4.43 -8.82
CA MET A 1 -4.03 4.81 -7.80
C MET A 1 -4.70 4.98 -6.44
N HIS A 2 -4.16 4.33 -5.41
CA HIS A 2 -4.69 4.29 -4.04
C HIS A 2 -4.19 5.48 -3.24
N LEU A 3 -4.29 6.66 -3.84
CA LEU A 3 -3.85 7.92 -3.28
C LEU A 3 -4.99 8.88 -3.53
N GLU A 4 -5.48 9.56 -2.49
CA GLU A 4 -6.57 10.51 -2.63
C GLU A 4 -6.18 11.64 -3.62
N PRO A 5 -7.13 12.16 -4.42
CA PRO A 5 -6.85 13.22 -5.39
C PRO A 5 -6.13 14.42 -4.78
N GLU A 6 -6.49 14.80 -3.54
CA GLU A 6 -5.92 15.93 -2.81
C GLU A 6 -4.41 15.78 -2.54
N VAL A 7 -3.93 14.55 -2.33
CA VAL A 7 -2.51 14.29 -2.04
C VAL A 7 -1.65 14.31 -3.31
N THR A 8 -2.26 14.38 -4.50
CA THR A 8 -1.56 14.31 -5.80
C THR A 8 -0.34 15.25 -5.91
N PRO A 9 -0.41 16.55 -5.57
CA PRO A 9 0.76 17.43 -5.68
C PRO A 9 1.91 16.97 -4.78
N ARG A 10 1.60 16.51 -3.56
CA ARG A 10 2.58 15.97 -2.62
C ARG A 10 3.21 14.69 -3.15
N VAL A 11 2.42 13.78 -3.71
CA VAL A 11 2.92 12.54 -4.33
C VAL A 11 3.90 12.87 -5.45
N ARG A 12 3.56 13.80 -6.34
CA ARG A 12 4.45 14.20 -7.44
C ARG A 12 5.77 14.78 -6.95
N HIS A 13 5.71 15.64 -5.94
CA HIS A 13 6.92 16.19 -5.31
C HIS A 13 7.77 15.07 -4.69
N PHE A 14 7.13 14.18 -3.93
CA PHE A 14 7.78 13.07 -3.27
C PHE A 14 8.45 12.08 -4.26
N VAL A 15 7.78 11.71 -5.35
CA VAL A 15 8.36 10.84 -6.38
C VAL A 15 9.59 11.50 -7.02
N LYS A 16 9.57 12.83 -7.22
CA LYS A 16 10.74 13.57 -7.73
C LYS A 16 11.89 13.55 -6.71
N GLU A 17 11.61 13.76 -5.43
CA GLU A 17 12.61 13.69 -4.35
C GLU A 17 13.25 12.29 -4.24
N VAL A 18 12.44 11.23 -4.32
CA VAL A 18 12.92 9.84 -4.39
C VAL A 18 13.85 9.65 -5.59
N ALA A 19 13.43 10.12 -6.77
CA ALA A 19 14.21 10.02 -7.99
C ALA A 19 15.51 10.84 -7.95
N ASP A 20 15.52 11.96 -7.21
CA ASP A 20 16.72 12.78 -6.98
C ASP A 20 17.69 12.16 -5.97
N THR A 21 17.18 11.39 -5.01
CA THR A 21 17.97 10.88 -3.88
C THR A 21 18.51 9.48 -4.14
N LEU A 22 17.73 8.59 -4.76
CA LEU A 22 18.05 7.16 -4.86
C LEU A 22 18.63 6.74 -6.22
N VAL A 23 18.59 7.61 -7.23
CA VAL A 23 19.02 7.28 -8.59
C VAL A 23 20.40 7.87 -8.84
N HIS A 24 21.33 7.01 -9.22
CA HIS A 24 22.71 7.36 -9.53
C HIS A 24 23.06 7.14 -11.01
N ASP A 25 24.23 7.63 -11.40
CA ASP A 25 24.77 7.44 -12.74
C ASP A 25 24.95 5.95 -13.05
N GLY A 26 24.28 5.47 -14.11
CA GLY A 26 24.33 4.07 -14.54
C GLY A 26 23.15 3.21 -14.08
N ASP A 27 22.22 3.79 -13.32
CA ASP A 27 20.96 3.15 -12.94
C ASP A 27 19.93 3.20 -14.08
N LEU A 28 19.15 2.13 -14.18
CA LEU A 28 17.97 2.06 -15.05
C LEU A 28 16.73 2.35 -14.21
N VAL A 29 15.95 3.35 -14.62
CA VAL A 29 14.77 3.79 -13.90
C VAL A 29 13.56 3.72 -14.79
N GLY A 30 12.45 3.26 -14.23
CA GLY A 30 11.14 3.24 -14.87
C GLY A 30 10.09 3.77 -13.90
N LEU A 31 8.92 4.07 -14.43
CA LEU A 31 7.79 4.57 -13.64
C LEU A 31 6.53 3.88 -14.12
N ILE A 32 5.73 3.33 -13.21
CA ILE A 32 4.38 2.89 -13.51
C ILE A 32 3.39 3.49 -12.52
N SER A 33 2.29 4.02 -13.03
CA SER A 33 1.15 4.49 -12.25
C SER A 33 -0.14 3.87 -12.75
N ASN A 34 -0.92 3.31 -11.82
CA ASN A 34 -2.23 2.71 -12.05
C ASN A 34 -3.39 3.72 -11.87
N GLY A 35 -3.12 5.03 -11.99
CA GLY A 35 -4.15 6.09 -12.01
C GLY A 35 -4.86 6.22 -13.38
N PRO A 36 -5.89 7.06 -13.48
CA PRO A 36 -6.52 7.42 -14.75
C PRO A 36 -5.47 7.94 -15.74
N GLY A 37 -5.53 7.46 -16.97
CA GLY A 37 -4.55 7.82 -18.00
C GLY A 37 -3.17 7.22 -17.78
N GLY A 38 -3.11 6.07 -17.07
CA GLY A 38 -1.95 5.23 -16.74
C GLY A 38 -0.63 5.67 -17.36
N LYS A 39 0.30 6.07 -16.49
CA LYS A 39 1.64 6.49 -16.92
C LYS A 39 2.59 5.32 -16.78
N ALA A 40 3.25 4.96 -17.87
CA ALA A 40 4.31 3.99 -17.90
C ALA A 40 5.49 4.61 -18.64
N VAL A 41 6.67 4.53 -18.04
CA VAL A 41 7.95 4.80 -18.68
C VAL A 41 8.77 3.54 -18.50
N ASP A 42 9.14 2.92 -19.62
CA ASP A 42 10.03 1.77 -19.63
C ASP A 42 11.38 2.14 -19.02
N LEU A 43 12.13 1.12 -18.56
CA LEU A 43 13.45 1.31 -17.97
C LEU A 43 14.37 2.09 -18.91
N THR A 44 14.85 3.25 -18.44
CA THR A 44 15.69 4.16 -19.19
C THR A 44 16.77 4.77 -18.30
N TYR A 45 17.83 5.27 -18.92
CA TYR A 45 18.85 6.11 -18.27
C TYR A 45 18.43 7.59 -18.24
N ASP A 46 17.40 7.97 -18.99
CA ASP A 46 16.90 9.35 -19.04
C ASP A 46 15.98 9.64 -17.85
N LEU A 47 16.59 10.08 -16.74
CA LEU A 47 15.88 10.50 -15.53
C LEU A 47 14.96 11.72 -15.80
N GLY A 48 15.30 12.57 -16.76
CA GLY A 48 14.47 13.72 -17.16
C GLY A 48 13.13 13.27 -17.73
N HIS A 49 13.14 12.24 -18.60
CA HIS A 49 11.93 11.65 -19.15
C HIS A 49 11.06 11.02 -18.03
N VAL A 50 11.66 10.26 -17.11
CA VAL A 50 10.94 9.71 -15.95
C VAL A 50 10.29 10.81 -15.11
N LYS A 51 11.03 11.88 -14.77
CA LYS A 51 10.51 13.01 -13.99
C LYS A 51 9.39 13.78 -14.70
N SER A 52 9.43 13.88 -16.03
CA SER A 52 8.35 14.51 -16.80
C SER A 52 7.05 13.71 -16.73
N ALA A 53 7.13 12.36 -16.69
CA ALA A 53 5.96 11.50 -16.58
C ALA A 53 5.27 11.60 -15.22
N VAL A 54 6.01 11.99 -14.17
CA VAL A 54 5.46 12.23 -12.81
C VAL A 54 4.37 13.31 -12.82
N ASP A 55 4.46 14.32 -13.69
CA ASP A 55 3.46 15.39 -13.77
C ASP A 55 2.08 14.88 -14.22
N GLY A 56 2.04 13.73 -14.88
CA GLY A 56 0.80 13.05 -15.28
C GLY A 56 0.18 12.16 -14.21
N ILE A 57 0.81 11.99 -13.05
CA ILE A 57 0.28 11.15 -11.96
C ILE A 57 -0.94 11.82 -11.34
N VAL A 58 -2.05 11.09 -11.20
CA VAL A 58 -3.27 11.58 -10.55
C VAL A 58 -3.77 10.55 -9.56
N GLY A 59 -4.00 10.98 -8.32
CA GLY A 59 -4.64 10.19 -7.28
C GLY A 59 -6.13 9.97 -7.56
N THR A 60 -6.62 8.77 -7.27
CA THR A 60 -8.04 8.38 -7.39
C THR A 60 -8.52 7.55 -6.21
N GLY A 61 -7.81 7.64 -5.09
CA GLY A 61 -8.20 7.02 -3.84
C GLY A 61 -9.54 7.57 -3.37
N MET A 62 -10.23 6.76 -2.58
CA MET A 62 -11.49 7.16 -1.95
C MET A 62 -11.18 7.91 -0.67
N THR A 63 -11.89 9.01 -0.45
CA THR A 63 -11.81 9.71 0.84
C THR A 63 -12.48 8.86 1.93
N PRO A 64 -12.20 9.11 3.22
CA PRO A 64 -12.90 8.45 4.32
C PRO A 64 -14.42 8.63 4.23
N ARG A 65 -14.86 9.81 3.76
CA ARG A 65 -16.26 10.05 3.44
C ARG A 65 -16.78 9.12 2.36
N ASP A 66 -16.07 8.98 1.23
CA ASP A 66 -16.49 8.07 0.15
C ASP A 66 -16.56 6.62 0.64
N LEU A 67 -15.59 6.20 1.45
CA LEU A 67 -15.53 4.86 2.04
C LEU A 67 -16.76 4.56 2.93
N ILE A 68 -17.32 5.58 3.58
CA ILE A 68 -18.47 5.46 4.46
C ILE A 68 -19.77 5.72 3.70
N GLU A 69 -19.84 6.69 2.79
CA GLU A 69 -21.07 7.20 2.18
C GLU A 69 -21.36 6.60 0.79
N ASN A 70 -20.32 6.29 0.01
CA ASN A 70 -20.45 5.94 -1.42
C ASN A 70 -20.08 4.49 -1.72
N THR A 71 -19.34 3.83 -0.83
CA THR A 71 -18.98 2.42 -0.98
C THR A 71 -20.17 1.50 -0.75
N GLN A 72 -20.40 0.60 -1.72
CA GLN A 72 -21.41 -0.44 -1.65
C GLN A 72 -20.89 -1.67 -0.90
N GLU A 73 -21.74 -2.25 -0.06
CA GLU A 73 -21.44 -3.49 0.67
C GLU A 73 -21.93 -4.72 -0.08
N GLY A 74 -21.05 -5.72 -0.19
CA GLY A 74 -21.40 -7.07 -0.62
C GLY A 74 -21.30 -8.07 0.55
N PRO A 75 -21.62 -9.36 0.31
CA PRO A 75 -21.55 -10.42 1.32
C PRO A 75 -20.19 -10.52 2.02
N ASP A 76 -19.11 -10.27 1.27
CA ASP A 76 -17.73 -10.33 1.75
C ASP A 76 -17.13 -8.93 1.98
N GLY A 77 -17.97 -7.90 2.14
CA GLY A 77 -17.53 -6.50 2.25
C GLY A 77 -17.40 -5.76 0.90
N PRO A 78 -16.73 -4.58 0.89
CA PRO A 78 -16.59 -3.73 -0.29
C PRO A 78 -15.81 -4.35 -1.47
N GLY A 79 -16.53 -4.86 -2.47
CA GLY A 79 -15.91 -5.44 -3.67
C GLY A 79 -14.99 -4.48 -4.45
N GLU A 80 -15.30 -3.18 -4.45
CA GLU A 80 -14.50 -2.16 -5.13
C GLU A 80 -13.10 -1.99 -4.51
N LEU A 81 -12.98 -2.14 -3.18
CA LEU A 81 -11.68 -2.00 -2.51
C LEU A 81 -10.75 -3.18 -2.84
N ARG A 82 -11.32 -4.39 -2.87
CA ARG A 82 -10.63 -5.59 -3.38
C ARG A 82 -10.17 -5.43 -4.80
N TRP A 83 -11.08 -5.08 -5.70
CA TRP A 83 -10.74 -4.90 -7.12
C TRP A 83 -9.60 -3.90 -7.28
N ARG A 84 -9.62 -2.79 -6.54
CA ARG A 84 -8.53 -1.81 -6.54
C ARG A 84 -7.23 -2.42 -6.04
N ALA A 85 -7.22 -3.09 -4.89
CA ALA A 85 -6.02 -3.72 -4.33
C ALA A 85 -5.40 -4.72 -5.31
N HIS A 86 -6.22 -5.64 -5.82
CA HIS A 86 -5.85 -6.62 -6.83
C HIS A 86 -5.26 -5.97 -8.08
N ARG A 87 -5.89 -4.91 -8.62
CA ARG A 87 -5.38 -4.16 -9.78
C ARG A 87 -4.02 -3.52 -9.54
N ALA A 88 -3.74 -3.06 -8.31
CA ALA A 88 -2.44 -2.54 -7.95
C ALA A 88 -1.38 -3.66 -7.90
N PHE A 89 -1.70 -4.79 -7.28
CA PHE A 89 -0.79 -5.94 -7.23
C PHE A 89 -0.53 -6.57 -8.59
N MET A 90 -1.54 -6.66 -9.46
CA MET A 90 -1.35 -7.06 -10.86
C MET A 90 -0.36 -6.15 -11.60
N ALA A 91 -0.42 -4.83 -11.36
CA ALA A 91 0.51 -3.90 -11.98
C ALA A 91 1.95 -4.15 -11.49
N VAL A 92 2.14 -4.38 -10.18
CA VAL A 92 3.46 -4.71 -9.61
C VAL A 92 3.96 -6.06 -10.15
N ASN A 93 3.11 -7.09 -10.23
CA ASN A 93 3.47 -8.37 -10.83
C ASN A 93 3.95 -8.23 -12.28
N GLY A 94 3.28 -7.40 -13.10
CA GLY A 94 3.75 -7.10 -14.45
C GLY A 94 5.14 -6.45 -14.49
N VAL A 95 5.48 -5.60 -13.51
CA VAL A 95 6.84 -5.05 -13.37
C VAL A 95 7.83 -6.15 -12.98
N LEU A 96 7.46 -6.98 -12.00
CA LEU A 96 8.31 -8.06 -11.50
C LEU A 96 8.65 -9.08 -12.59
N GLU A 97 7.71 -9.38 -13.49
CA GLU A 97 7.95 -10.23 -14.66
C GLU A 97 9.05 -9.65 -15.57
N GLY A 98 8.98 -8.35 -15.88
CA GLY A 98 10.01 -7.66 -16.67
C GLY A 98 11.35 -7.63 -15.94
N LEU A 99 11.34 -7.33 -14.64
CA LEU A 99 12.52 -7.30 -13.79
C LEU A 99 13.18 -8.68 -13.67
N ALA A 100 12.42 -9.78 -13.63
CA ALA A 100 12.95 -11.14 -13.55
C ALA A 100 13.90 -11.49 -14.71
N GLY A 101 13.68 -10.91 -15.89
CA GLY A 101 14.55 -11.09 -17.06
C GLY A 101 15.92 -10.41 -16.95
N ILE A 102 16.06 -9.39 -16.09
CA ILE A 102 17.32 -8.66 -15.92
C ILE A 102 18.24 -9.46 -15.00
N GLN A 103 19.42 -9.84 -15.48
CA GLN A 103 20.41 -10.59 -14.68
C GLN A 103 21.49 -9.66 -14.13
N ASP A 104 22.19 -10.12 -13.09
CA ASP A 104 23.40 -9.49 -12.53
C ASP A 104 23.23 -8.02 -12.08
N ARG A 105 22.01 -7.65 -11.68
CA ARG A 105 21.71 -6.32 -11.13
C ARG A 105 20.82 -6.44 -9.90
N ARG A 106 21.04 -5.54 -8.94
CA ARG A 106 20.11 -5.30 -7.84
C ARG A 106 18.86 -4.65 -8.40
N LYS A 107 17.69 -5.13 -7.96
CA LYS A 107 16.40 -4.63 -8.43
C LYS A 107 15.63 -4.14 -7.24
N VAL A 108 15.07 -2.95 -7.40
CA VAL A 108 14.33 -2.28 -6.36
C VAL A 108 13.04 -1.75 -6.95
N ILE A 109 11.93 -1.94 -6.22
CA ILE A 109 10.68 -1.25 -6.51
C ILE A 109 10.38 -0.33 -5.34
N ILE A 110 10.20 0.95 -5.66
CA ILE A 110 9.63 1.92 -4.72
C ILE A 110 8.12 1.90 -4.88
N TYR A 111 7.43 1.35 -3.88
CA TYR A 111 5.99 1.16 -3.87
C TYR A 111 5.29 2.28 -3.09
N ILE A 112 4.71 3.25 -3.81
CA ILE A 112 4.08 4.43 -3.22
C ILE A 112 2.56 4.24 -3.18
N SER A 113 1.98 4.19 -1.99
CA SER A 113 0.56 3.93 -1.77
C SER A 113 0.13 4.38 -0.36
N THR A 114 -1.16 4.62 -0.13
CA THR A 114 -1.69 4.80 1.24
C THR A 114 -1.83 3.47 2.00
N GLY A 115 -1.57 2.34 1.34
CA GLY A 115 -1.82 1.01 1.87
C GLY A 115 -3.27 0.56 1.70
N TYR A 116 -3.57 -0.61 2.25
CA TYR A 116 -4.82 -1.35 1.99
C TYR A 116 -5.53 -1.72 3.29
N ASP A 117 -6.82 -1.43 3.29
CA ASP A 117 -7.81 -2.01 4.17
C ASP A 117 -8.97 -2.40 3.24
N LEU A 118 -9.33 -3.68 3.23
CA LEU A 118 -10.36 -4.20 2.32
C LEU A 118 -11.77 -4.02 2.88
N ASN A 119 -11.91 -3.70 4.16
CA ASN A 119 -13.21 -3.44 4.79
C ASN A 119 -13.16 -2.32 5.86
N PRO A 120 -12.62 -1.14 5.53
CA PRO A 120 -12.50 -0.03 6.46
C PRO A 120 -13.89 0.46 6.85
N PHE A 121 -14.10 0.93 8.08
CA PHE A 121 -15.35 1.58 8.49
C PHE A 121 -16.63 0.74 8.33
N ALA A 122 -16.55 -0.60 8.41
CA ALA A 122 -17.70 -1.49 8.28
C ALA A 122 -18.85 -1.08 9.22
N LEU A 123 -18.55 -0.86 10.50
CA LEU A 123 -19.55 -0.45 11.48
C LEU A 123 -20.23 0.89 11.13
N GLN A 124 -19.47 1.88 10.64
CA GLN A 124 -20.03 3.19 10.28
C GLN A 124 -20.96 3.06 9.07
N ARG A 125 -20.62 2.21 8.11
CA ARG A 125 -21.50 1.90 6.98
C ARG A 125 -22.78 1.19 7.42
N LEU A 126 -22.68 0.20 8.30
CA LEU A 126 -23.83 -0.50 8.86
C LEU A 126 -24.80 0.46 9.54
N VAL A 127 -24.29 1.27 10.46
CA VAL A 127 -25.06 2.22 11.26
C VAL A 127 -25.76 3.24 10.36
N ARG A 128 -25.10 3.70 9.30
CA ARG A 128 -25.71 4.57 8.28
C ARG A 128 -26.84 3.86 7.52
N THR A 129 -26.63 2.61 7.09
CA THR A 129 -27.66 1.83 6.36
C THR A 129 -28.88 1.58 7.25
N SER A 130 -28.67 1.19 8.51
CA SER A 130 -29.76 0.98 9.47
C SER A 130 -30.55 2.26 9.74
N MET A 131 -29.87 3.39 9.94
CA MET A 131 -30.53 4.69 10.11
C MET A 131 -31.33 5.12 8.87
N ARG A 132 -30.79 4.86 7.66
CA ARG A 132 -31.54 5.11 6.41
C ARG A 132 -32.82 4.28 6.35
N ASP A 133 -32.74 2.99 6.65
CA ASP A 133 -33.90 2.09 6.64
C ASP A 133 -34.97 2.48 7.66
N GLU A 134 -34.54 2.97 8.84
CA GLU A 134 -35.42 3.50 9.88
C GLU A 134 -36.14 4.78 9.42
N LEU A 135 -35.40 5.75 8.86
CA LEU A 135 -35.97 6.99 8.30
C LEU A 135 -36.92 6.74 7.12
N LEU A 136 -36.66 5.70 6.31
CA LEU A 136 -37.56 5.28 5.23
C LEU A 136 -38.84 4.62 5.77
N ARG A 137 -38.77 3.96 6.93
CA ARG A 137 -39.93 3.42 7.65
C ARG A 137 -40.74 4.53 8.34
N GLU A 138 -40.08 5.58 8.85
CA GLU A 138 -40.70 6.73 9.52
C GLU A 138 -41.25 7.80 8.56
N ARG A 139 -41.94 7.40 7.48
CA ARG A 139 -42.93 8.30 6.85
C ARG A 139 -44.18 8.31 7.75
N PRO A 140 -44.63 9.47 8.27
CA PRO A 140 -45.52 9.47 9.44
C PRO A 140 -46.94 9.00 9.12
N LEU A 141 -47.42 8.05 9.92
CA LEU A 141 -48.67 8.22 10.62
C LEU A 141 -48.30 8.47 12.10
N ASP A 142 -48.43 9.74 12.53
CA ASP A 142 -48.33 10.28 13.90
C ASP A 142 -47.71 9.42 15.02
N LEU A 143 -46.56 9.85 15.56
CA LEU A 143 -46.36 10.17 16.99
C LEU A 143 -44.91 10.58 17.27
N ALA A 144 -44.78 11.73 17.92
CA ALA A 144 -43.53 12.32 18.37
C ALA A 144 -42.85 11.50 19.48
N GLY A 145 -41.51 11.40 19.42
CA GLY A 145 -40.70 11.27 20.63
C GLY A 145 -39.45 10.40 20.53
N GLY A 146 -38.27 11.04 20.52
CA GLY A 146 -37.18 10.58 21.38
C GLY A 146 -35.89 10.11 20.72
N GLY A 147 -34.88 10.99 20.72
CA GLY A 147 -33.50 10.67 21.11
C GLY A 147 -32.67 9.79 20.17
N ALA A 148 -31.74 10.42 19.45
CA ALA A 148 -30.60 9.76 18.80
C ALA A 148 -29.68 9.09 19.84
N GLY A 149 -29.99 7.84 20.19
CA GLY A 149 -29.13 6.92 20.91
C GLY A 149 -29.08 5.61 20.13
N THR A 150 -27.88 5.16 19.77
CA THR A 150 -27.68 3.89 19.05
C THR A 150 -28.25 2.73 19.87
N ASP A 151 -29.34 2.11 19.41
CA ASP A 151 -29.99 0.99 20.14
C ASP A 151 -28.99 -0.20 20.27
N PRO A 152 -28.65 -0.65 21.49
CA PRO A 152 -27.78 -1.80 21.73
C PRO A 152 -28.22 -3.09 21.01
N ARG A 153 -29.49 -3.20 20.61
CA ARG A 153 -30.01 -4.33 19.84
C ARG A 153 -29.46 -4.40 18.41
N ILE A 154 -29.12 -3.27 17.80
CA ILE A 154 -28.47 -3.22 16.48
C ILE A 154 -27.09 -3.91 16.58
N LEU A 155 -26.37 -3.72 17.68
CA LEU A 155 -25.06 -4.33 17.93
C LEU A 155 -25.11 -5.85 18.23
N MET A 156 -26.27 -6.39 18.61
CA MET A 156 -26.46 -7.83 18.91
C MET A 156 -27.17 -8.63 17.81
N SER A 157 -27.49 -8.00 16.67
CA SER A 157 -28.29 -8.63 15.62
C SER A 157 -27.52 -9.68 14.81
N PRO A 158 -28.21 -10.70 14.23
CA PRO A 158 -27.60 -11.71 13.35
C PRO A 158 -26.83 -11.12 12.15
N LEU A 159 -27.20 -9.93 11.68
CA LEU A 159 -26.45 -9.17 10.64
C LEU A 159 -24.98 -8.94 11.04
N ASN A 160 -24.68 -8.68 12.31
CA ASN A 160 -23.30 -8.42 12.77
C ASN A 160 -22.44 -9.69 12.81
N ARG A 161 -23.06 -10.87 12.65
CA ARG A 161 -22.32 -12.13 12.49
C ARG A 161 -21.82 -12.27 11.05
N VAL A 162 -22.61 -11.81 10.09
CA VAL A 162 -22.25 -11.78 8.65
C VAL A 162 -21.17 -10.73 8.40
N GLU A 163 -21.25 -9.55 9.02
CA GLU A 163 -20.16 -8.57 8.93
C GLU A 163 -18.84 -9.07 9.51
N ARG A 164 -18.87 -9.72 10.68
CA ARG A 164 -17.66 -10.33 11.26
C ARG A 164 -17.07 -11.41 10.37
N GLN A 165 -17.90 -12.15 9.63
CA GLN A 165 -17.41 -13.07 8.60
C GLN A 165 -16.77 -12.33 7.43
N GLY A 166 -17.41 -11.28 6.91
CA GLY A 166 -16.87 -10.46 5.83
C GLY A 166 -15.50 -9.82 6.16
N VAL A 167 -15.31 -9.33 7.39
CA VAL A 167 -14.01 -8.83 7.88
C VAL A 167 -12.94 -9.91 7.83
N VAL A 168 -13.21 -11.10 8.37
CA VAL A 168 -12.23 -12.20 8.41
C VAL A 168 -11.84 -12.66 7.00
N PHE A 169 -12.79 -12.71 6.05
CA PHE A 169 -12.47 -13.06 4.66
C PHE A 169 -11.63 -11.99 3.98
N ALA A 170 -11.98 -10.72 4.15
CA ALA A 170 -11.24 -9.59 3.59
C ALA A 170 -9.78 -9.59 4.10
N ASP A 171 -9.55 -9.78 5.40
CA ASP A 171 -8.20 -9.83 5.96
C ASP A 171 -7.38 -11.01 5.42
N SER A 172 -7.99 -12.21 5.36
CA SER A 172 -7.31 -13.41 4.85
C SER A 172 -6.94 -13.29 3.38
N GLU A 173 -7.79 -12.68 2.57
CA GLU A 173 -7.56 -12.44 1.14
C GLU A 173 -6.40 -11.46 0.96
N LEU A 174 -6.42 -10.33 1.67
CA LEU A 174 -5.33 -9.36 1.62
C LEU A 174 -4.01 -10.02 2.00
N ILE A 175 -3.95 -10.73 3.14
CA ILE A 175 -2.72 -11.38 3.61
C ILE A 175 -2.17 -12.35 2.56
N SER A 176 -3.06 -13.10 1.90
CA SER A 176 -2.69 -14.07 0.86
C SER A 176 -2.13 -13.36 -0.38
N GLU A 177 -2.76 -12.28 -0.85
CA GLU A 177 -2.24 -11.48 -1.98
C GLU A 177 -0.90 -10.81 -1.65
N LEU A 178 -0.73 -10.28 -0.43
CA LEU A 178 0.55 -9.69 0.00
C LEU A 178 1.67 -10.75 0.03
N ALA A 179 1.39 -11.94 0.55
CA ALA A 179 2.35 -13.04 0.58
C ALA A 179 2.75 -13.49 -0.83
N GLU A 180 1.78 -13.66 -1.74
CA GLU A 180 2.05 -14.04 -3.13
C GLU A 180 2.89 -12.99 -3.87
N LEU A 181 2.57 -11.71 -3.66
CA LEU A 181 3.32 -10.61 -4.24
C LEU A 181 4.77 -10.57 -3.72
N SER A 182 4.96 -10.73 -2.41
CA SER A 182 6.29 -10.77 -1.78
C SER A 182 7.11 -11.97 -2.25
N ASP A 183 6.51 -13.15 -2.40
CA ASP A 183 7.17 -14.34 -2.95
C ASP A 183 7.59 -14.12 -4.40
N THR A 184 6.75 -13.47 -5.19
CA THR A 184 7.05 -13.14 -6.59
C THR A 184 8.19 -12.13 -6.68
N ALA A 185 8.20 -11.10 -5.83
CA ALA A 185 9.28 -10.13 -5.74
C ALA A 185 10.61 -10.78 -5.36
N THR A 186 10.58 -11.66 -4.34
CA THR A 186 11.76 -12.42 -3.89
C THR A 186 12.30 -13.32 -5.00
N ARG A 187 11.43 -14.03 -5.74
CA ARG A 187 11.83 -14.83 -6.91
C ARG A 187 12.45 -14.01 -8.04
N ALA A 188 11.99 -12.78 -8.23
CA ALA A 188 12.56 -11.85 -9.20
C ALA A 188 13.88 -11.19 -8.72
N ASN A 189 14.37 -11.51 -7.51
CA ASN A 189 15.48 -10.84 -6.83
C ASN A 189 15.24 -9.33 -6.68
N THR A 190 14.02 -8.95 -6.28
CA THR A 190 13.59 -7.56 -6.17
C THR A 190 13.15 -7.24 -4.75
N THR A 191 13.70 -6.18 -4.17
CA THR A 191 13.30 -5.65 -2.85
C THR A 191 12.23 -4.57 -3.01
N LEU A 192 11.17 -4.63 -2.20
CA LEU A 192 10.13 -3.61 -2.18
C LEU A 192 10.38 -2.63 -1.03
N TYR A 193 10.53 -1.34 -1.34
CA TYR A 193 10.46 -0.27 -0.33
C TYR A 193 9.09 0.38 -0.43
N THR A 194 8.32 0.35 0.65
CA THR A 194 6.96 0.91 0.66
C THR A 194 6.95 2.30 1.28
N MET A 195 6.15 3.20 0.72
CA MET A 195 6.11 4.60 1.16
C MET A 195 4.68 5.13 1.18
N ASP A 196 4.27 5.70 2.32
CA ASP A 196 2.99 6.40 2.46
C ASP A 196 3.21 7.93 2.32
N PRO A 197 2.81 8.54 1.18
CA PRO A 197 3.05 9.95 0.91
C PRO A 197 2.22 10.89 1.79
N ARG A 198 1.28 10.36 2.59
CA ARG A 198 0.50 11.16 3.55
C ARG A 198 1.36 11.70 4.70
N GLY A 199 2.48 11.04 5.01
CA GLY A 199 3.36 11.40 6.10
C GLY A 199 2.75 11.16 7.48
N LEU A 200 3.10 12.01 8.45
CA LEU A 200 2.58 11.90 9.82
C LEU A 200 1.16 12.46 9.89
N ILE A 201 0.18 11.58 10.09
CA ILE A 201 -1.23 11.94 10.34
C ILE A 201 -1.68 11.30 11.66
N SER A 202 -2.17 12.14 12.57
CA SER A 202 -2.62 11.76 13.91
C SER A 202 -4.14 11.79 14.10
N SER A 203 -4.88 12.51 13.25
CA SER A 203 -6.32 12.74 13.38
C SER A 203 -6.99 12.69 12.00
N PRO A 204 -8.28 12.27 11.91
CA PRO A 204 -9.05 12.49 10.68
C PRO A 204 -9.24 13.98 10.46
N ASP A 205 -9.49 14.36 9.20
CA ASP A 205 -10.05 15.67 8.89
C ASP A 205 -11.41 15.84 9.58
N ILE A 206 -11.69 17.07 10.03
CA ILE A 206 -12.95 17.45 10.68
C ILE A 206 -14.13 17.21 9.74
N ASP A 207 -13.92 17.38 8.43
CA ASP A 207 -14.97 17.24 7.42
C ASP A 207 -15.49 15.80 7.26
N TYR A 208 -14.73 14.79 7.70
CA TYR A 208 -15.12 13.39 7.55
C TYR A 208 -16.07 12.89 8.64
N ASN A 209 -16.17 13.57 9.78
CA ASN A 209 -17.02 13.20 10.91
C ASN A 209 -16.90 11.70 11.30
N VAL A 210 -15.66 11.19 11.35
CA VAL A 210 -15.37 9.77 11.67
C VAL A 210 -14.91 9.67 13.13
N PRO A 211 -15.40 8.68 13.91
CA PRO A 211 -14.87 8.40 15.25
C PRO A 211 -13.36 8.15 15.22
N ILE A 212 -12.64 8.71 16.20
CA ILE A 212 -11.17 8.67 16.25
C ILE A 212 -10.67 7.21 16.32
N GLU A 213 -11.39 6.34 17.00
CA GLU A 213 -11.05 4.93 17.15
C GLU A 213 -11.09 4.20 15.79
N ALA A 214 -12.17 4.40 15.02
CA ALA A 214 -12.32 3.81 13.70
C ALA A 214 -11.29 4.36 12.70
N TRP A 215 -10.97 5.66 12.80
CA TRP A 215 -9.91 6.27 12.02
C TRP A 215 -8.55 5.62 12.30
N ARG A 216 -8.21 5.43 13.58
CA ARG A 216 -6.96 4.79 14.00
C ARG A 216 -6.87 3.36 13.50
N GLU A 217 -7.95 2.59 13.62
CA GLU A 217 -8.03 1.22 13.11
C GLU A 217 -7.73 1.16 11.61
N TYR A 218 -8.45 1.96 10.81
CA TYR A 218 -8.22 2.09 9.38
C TYR A 218 -6.77 2.47 9.03
N MET A 219 -6.22 3.49 9.70
CA MET A 219 -4.82 3.90 9.48
C MET A 219 -3.82 2.81 9.85
N MET A 220 -4.07 2.07 10.93
CA MET A 220 -3.20 0.97 11.34
C MET A 220 -3.24 -0.18 10.33
N ALA A 221 -4.43 -0.61 9.91
CA ALA A 221 -4.60 -1.66 8.91
C ALA A 221 -3.92 -1.31 7.58
N ALA A 222 -4.21 -0.11 7.06
CA ALA A 222 -3.62 0.38 5.82
C ALA A 222 -2.08 0.42 5.89
N ARG A 223 -1.50 0.97 6.95
CA ARG A 223 -0.04 1.02 7.12
C ARG A 223 0.58 -0.35 7.37
N SER A 224 -0.13 -1.26 8.04
CA SER A 224 0.34 -2.63 8.27
C SER A 224 0.58 -3.35 6.95
N SER A 225 -0.32 -3.20 5.96
CA SER A 225 -0.14 -3.82 4.64
C SER A 225 1.16 -3.39 3.94
N LEU A 226 1.55 -2.11 4.07
CA LEU A 226 2.79 -1.58 3.50
C LEU A 226 4.02 -2.11 4.24
N ARG A 227 3.95 -2.18 5.57
CA ARG A 227 5.01 -2.76 6.39
C ARG A 227 5.25 -4.22 6.05
N THR A 228 4.17 -5.00 5.95
CA THR A 228 4.24 -6.43 5.59
C THR A 228 4.94 -6.62 4.24
N LEU A 229 4.59 -5.87 3.19
CA LEU A 229 5.26 -6.00 1.89
C LEU A 229 6.75 -5.68 1.93
N ALA A 230 7.13 -4.61 2.62
CA ALA A 230 8.53 -4.23 2.75
C ALA A 230 9.32 -5.28 3.54
N GLU A 231 8.82 -5.65 4.73
CA GLU A 231 9.47 -6.61 5.63
C GLU A 231 9.65 -7.99 4.97
N LEU A 232 8.62 -8.50 4.28
CA LEU A 232 8.68 -9.80 3.61
C LEU A 232 9.68 -9.84 2.44
N THR A 233 10.07 -8.69 1.89
CA THR A 233 11.05 -8.60 0.79
C THR A 233 12.41 -8.03 1.23
N GLY A 234 12.59 -7.81 2.53
CA GLY A 234 13.82 -7.26 3.11
C GLY A 234 14.02 -5.76 2.88
N GLY A 235 12.95 -5.01 2.58
CA GLY A 235 12.97 -3.57 2.43
C GLY A 235 12.47 -2.81 3.66
N ILE A 236 12.53 -1.48 3.58
CA ILE A 236 12.08 -0.55 4.62
C ILE A 236 10.72 0.04 4.24
N SER A 237 9.83 0.16 5.23
CA SER A 237 8.54 0.84 5.09
C SER A 237 8.60 2.25 5.69
N ILE A 238 8.44 3.26 4.85
CA ILE A 238 8.36 4.67 5.26
C ILE A 238 6.88 5.04 5.43
N VAL A 239 6.39 4.94 6.66
CA VAL A 239 5.00 5.25 7.01
C VAL A 239 4.92 6.08 8.28
N ASN A 240 3.92 6.95 8.36
CA ASN A 240 3.64 7.74 9.57
C ASN A 240 4.84 8.57 10.07
N THR A 241 5.55 9.22 9.15
CA THR A 241 6.73 10.03 9.43
C THR A 241 6.75 11.25 8.54
N ASN A 242 7.36 12.34 9.01
CA ASN A 242 7.68 13.51 8.19
C ASN A 242 9.15 13.56 7.80
N ASN A 243 9.95 12.61 8.29
CA ASN A 243 11.38 12.57 8.05
C ASN A 243 11.69 11.66 6.86
N PHE A 244 11.20 12.08 5.69
CA PHE A 244 11.38 11.30 4.45
C PHE A 244 12.84 11.31 4.02
N SER A 245 13.50 12.47 4.03
CA SER A 245 14.86 12.60 3.51
C SER A 245 15.88 11.75 4.26
N GLU A 246 15.81 11.63 5.59
CA GLU A 246 16.71 10.73 6.36
C GLU A 246 16.47 9.26 6.02
N LEU A 247 15.21 8.85 5.89
CA LEU A 247 14.88 7.46 5.56
C LEU A 247 15.21 7.13 4.11
N LEU A 248 15.11 8.09 3.19
CA LEU A 248 15.59 7.93 1.82
C LEU A 248 17.11 7.79 1.78
N GLN A 249 17.85 8.58 2.56
CA GLN A 249 19.31 8.41 2.69
C GLN A 249 19.68 7.04 3.30
N GLN A 250 18.89 6.54 4.24
CA GLN A 250 19.09 5.20 4.78
C GLN A 250 18.88 4.12 3.72
N ILE A 251 17.81 4.21 2.94
CA ILE A 251 17.56 3.32 1.80
C ILE A 251 18.73 3.43 0.82
N ASP A 252 19.13 4.66 0.48
CA ASP A 252 20.23 4.93 -0.43
C ASP A 252 21.53 4.23 0.00
N ALA A 253 21.92 4.36 1.27
CA ALA A 253 23.09 3.72 1.84
C ALA A 253 22.99 2.18 1.89
N GLU A 254 21.79 1.62 2.02
CA GLU A 254 21.56 0.17 1.92
C GLU A 254 21.59 -0.30 0.45
N THR A 255 21.23 0.59 -0.47
CA THR A 255 21.20 0.30 -1.90
C THR A 255 22.54 0.47 -2.61
N SER A 256 23.38 1.35 -2.08
CA SER A 256 24.68 1.72 -2.59
C SER A 256 25.77 0.84 -1.96
N ASP A 257 26.34 -0.06 -2.76
CA ASP A 257 27.56 -0.83 -2.52
C ASP A 257 27.57 -1.88 -1.37
N TYR A 258 27.17 -3.12 -1.70
CA TYR A 258 27.70 -4.31 -1.01
C TYR A 258 28.99 -4.76 -1.70
N TYR A 259 30.15 -4.48 -1.10
CA TYR A 259 31.42 -5.06 -1.52
C TYR A 259 31.33 -6.59 -1.40
N VAL A 260 31.38 -7.30 -2.54
CA VAL A 260 31.63 -8.73 -2.54
C VAL A 260 33.06 -8.94 -2.01
N VAL A 261 33.19 -9.29 -0.73
CA VAL A 261 34.43 -9.86 -0.21
C VAL A 261 34.54 -11.28 -0.75
N GLY A 262 35.00 -11.41 -1.99
CA GLY A 262 35.40 -12.68 -2.55
C GLY A 262 36.68 -13.14 -1.86
N TYR A 263 36.58 -14.10 -0.94
CA TYR A 263 37.75 -14.87 -0.53
C TYR A 263 38.17 -15.74 -1.70
N TYR A 264 39.08 -15.25 -2.54
CA TYR A 264 39.80 -16.12 -3.46
C TYR A 264 40.69 -17.04 -2.62
N THR A 265 40.26 -18.28 -2.46
CA THR A 265 41.17 -19.34 -2.02
C THR A 265 42.28 -19.44 -3.06
N SER A 266 43.54 -19.31 -2.64
CA SER A 266 44.70 -19.48 -3.52
C SER A 266 44.98 -20.94 -3.87
N ASN A 267 43.99 -21.83 -3.69
CA ASN A 267 44.09 -23.25 -3.98
C ASN A 267 43.31 -23.61 -5.26
N PRO A 268 43.97 -23.70 -6.43
CA PRO A 268 43.32 -23.99 -7.71
C PRO A 268 42.93 -25.47 -7.90
N ASP A 269 43.11 -26.34 -6.90
CA ASP A 269 42.83 -27.77 -7.02
C ASP A 269 41.94 -28.29 -5.86
N PRO A 270 40.68 -28.69 -6.14
CA PRO A 270 39.74 -29.17 -5.14
C PRO A 270 40.02 -30.60 -4.62
N THR A 271 41.11 -31.27 -5.04
CA THR A 271 41.37 -32.68 -4.67
C THR A 271 42.49 -32.91 -3.64
N HIS A 272 43.27 -31.90 -3.25
CA HIS A 272 44.36 -32.08 -2.29
C HIS A 272 44.07 -31.45 -0.92
N ARG A 273 43.79 -32.29 0.10
CA ARG A 273 43.29 -31.89 1.43
C ARG A 273 44.33 -31.84 2.56
N ARG A 274 45.65 -31.87 2.32
CA ARG A 274 46.64 -31.82 3.43
C ARG A 274 47.86 -30.97 3.10
N ARG A 275 48.11 -29.95 3.93
CA ARG A 275 49.40 -29.23 4.03
C ARG A 275 50.34 -29.97 4.98
N ALA A 276 51.54 -30.28 4.52
CA ALA A 276 52.69 -30.53 5.39
C ALA A 276 53.41 -29.19 5.58
N LEU A 277 53.64 -28.80 6.84
CA LEU A 277 54.43 -27.62 7.18
C LEU A 277 55.89 -28.07 7.37
N ARG A 278 56.81 -27.36 6.71
CA ARG A 278 58.24 -27.35 7.05
C ARG A 278 58.57 -26.03 7.71
#